data_AF-A0A4Z0EN43-F1
#
_entry.id   AF-A0A4Z0EN43-F1
#
_cell.length_a   1.000
_cell.length_b   1.000
_cell.length_c   1.000
_cell.angle_alpha   90.00
_cell.angle_beta   90.00
_cell.angle_gamma   90.00
#
_symmetry.space_group_name_H-M   'P 1'
#
loop_
_entity.id
_entity.type
_entity.pdbx_description
1 polymer ?
#
loop_
_entity_poly.entity_id
_entity_poly.type
_entity_poly.pdbx_seq_one_letter_code
_entity_poly.pdbx_strand_id
1 'polypeptide(L)'
;MKHQPFETRAHDLTGYAALNFLDGRFASFAQVFARFDPARHEPVTLKISLEAGRFTLTLYARDRLQAPPPNPSGKKLLVQKFKLVLTADAFSRHISRFAVALSNEKFNIEEMEVIPS
;
A
#
# COMPACT_ATOMS: atom_id res chain seq x y z
N MET A 1 -4.11 -25.10 10.59
CA MET A 1 -3.62 -24.17 9.54
C MET A 1 -3.69 -22.76 10.08
N LYS A 2 -2.55 -22.05 10.20
CA LYS A 2 -2.53 -20.67 10.69
C LYS A 2 -3.05 -19.74 9.58
N HIS A 3 -4.20 -19.10 9.81
CA HIS A 3 -4.73 -18.06 8.95
C HIS A 3 -3.79 -16.85 8.98
N GLN A 4 -3.10 -16.57 7.87
CA GLN A 4 -2.38 -15.31 7.70
C GLN A 4 -3.39 -14.16 7.65
N PRO A 5 -3.27 -13.14 8.51
CA PRO A 5 -4.23 -12.03 8.57
C PRO A 5 -4.10 -11.04 7.39
N PHE A 6 -3.10 -11.19 6.53
CA PHE A 6 -2.82 -10.35 5.36
C PHE A 6 -2.01 -11.18 4.33
N GLU A 7 -2.06 -10.85 3.03
CA GLU A 7 -1.26 -11.51 1.98
C GLU A 7 0.25 -11.22 2.15
N THR A 8 0.87 -11.61 3.25
CA THR A 8 2.31 -11.59 3.46
C THR A 8 2.87 -12.91 2.94
N ARG A 9 3.43 -12.90 1.72
CA ARG A 9 4.30 -14.01 1.34
C ARG A 9 5.54 -13.95 2.24
N ALA A 10 6.21 -15.08 2.46
CA ALA A 10 7.57 -15.03 2.99
C ALA A 10 8.42 -14.27 1.95
N HIS A 11 9.07 -13.19 2.36
CA HIS A 11 9.87 -12.35 1.50
C HIS A 11 11.34 -12.47 1.91
N ASP A 12 12.26 -12.50 0.96
CA ASP A 12 13.70 -12.60 1.23
C ASP A 12 14.27 -11.33 1.88
N LEU A 13 13.56 -10.21 1.76
CA LEU A 13 13.87 -8.91 2.36
C LEU A 13 12.57 -8.27 2.86
N THR A 14 12.65 -7.60 4.00
CA THR A 14 11.58 -6.74 4.53
C THR A 14 12.05 -5.30 4.57
N GLY A 15 11.14 -4.34 4.44
CA GLY A 15 11.55 -2.96 4.29
C GLY A 15 10.40 -1.96 4.32
N TYR A 16 10.80 -0.69 4.25
CA TYR A 16 9.90 0.44 4.25
C TYR A 16 9.86 1.07 2.86
N ALA A 17 8.67 1.44 2.40
CA ALA A 17 8.48 2.18 1.17
C ALA A 17 7.81 3.52 1.48
N ALA A 18 8.33 4.59 0.88
CA ALA A 18 7.74 5.91 0.90
C ALA A 18 7.30 6.29 -0.52
N LEU A 19 6.06 6.77 -0.63
CA LEU A 19 5.44 7.12 -1.91
C LEU A 19 4.74 8.48 -1.77
N ASN A 20 5.13 9.44 -2.59
CA ASN A 20 4.48 10.73 -2.70
C ASN A 20 3.71 10.80 -4.02
N PHE A 21 2.44 11.17 -3.94
CA PHE A 21 1.61 11.43 -5.11
C PHE A 21 1.85 12.85 -5.64
N LEU A 22 1.68 13.07 -6.94
CA LEU A 22 1.86 14.40 -7.57
C LEU A 22 0.87 15.44 -7.04
N ASP A 23 -0.36 15.02 -6.73
CA ASP A 23 -1.39 15.86 -6.11
C ASP A 23 -1.29 15.93 -4.57
N GLY A 24 -0.27 15.27 -4.01
CA GLY A 24 -0.03 15.16 -2.56
C GLY A 24 -1.06 14.36 -1.78
N ARG A 25 -2.04 13.70 -2.42
CA ARG A 25 -3.20 13.12 -1.72
C ARG A 25 -3.53 11.70 -2.19
N PHE A 26 -3.27 10.72 -1.33
CA PHE A 26 -3.63 9.33 -1.57
C PHE A 26 -5.12 9.12 -1.91
N ALA A 27 -6.02 9.85 -1.25
CA ALA A 27 -7.46 9.78 -1.51
C ALA A 27 -7.86 10.29 -2.91
N SER A 28 -7.10 11.23 -3.48
CA SER A 28 -7.33 11.70 -4.85
C SER A 28 -6.88 10.65 -5.86
N PHE A 29 -5.70 10.06 -5.64
CA PHE A 29 -5.23 8.93 -6.44
C PHE A 29 -6.20 7.73 -6.43
N ALA A 30 -6.84 7.40 -5.30
CA ALA A 30 -7.77 6.28 -5.22
C ALA A 30 -8.91 6.32 -6.25
N GLN A 31 -9.27 7.50 -6.75
CA GLN A 31 -10.33 7.68 -7.76
C GLN A 31 -9.96 7.13 -9.13
N VAL A 32 -8.68 6.84 -9.41
CA VAL A 32 -8.27 6.22 -10.68
C VAL A 32 -8.63 4.74 -10.77
N PHE A 33 -9.01 4.11 -9.64
CA PHE A 33 -9.42 2.71 -9.62
C PHE A 33 -10.85 2.56 -10.10
N ALA A 34 -11.05 1.72 -11.12
CA ALA A 34 -12.39 1.42 -11.60
C ALA A 34 -13.27 0.86 -10.46
N ARG A 35 -14.51 1.34 -10.38
CA ARG A 35 -15.52 0.98 -9.36
C ARG A 35 -15.22 1.45 -7.93
N PHE A 36 -14.11 2.15 -7.70
CA PHE A 36 -13.92 2.86 -6.44
C PHE A 36 -14.85 4.08 -6.40
N ASP A 37 -15.62 4.19 -5.33
CA ASP A 37 -16.51 5.32 -5.07
C ASP A 37 -16.07 5.97 -3.74
N PRO A 38 -15.55 7.21 -3.73
CA PRO A 38 -15.10 7.88 -2.52
C PRO A 38 -16.22 8.19 -1.51
N ALA A 39 -17.48 8.26 -1.97
CA ALA A 39 -18.63 8.46 -1.09
C ALA A 39 -18.98 7.19 -0.30
N ARG A 40 -18.72 6.02 -0.89
CA ARG A 40 -18.97 4.71 -0.26
C ARG A 40 -17.72 4.10 0.38
N HIS A 41 -16.54 4.37 -0.16
CA HIS A 41 -15.31 3.69 0.22
C HIS A 41 -14.27 4.66 0.77
N GLU A 42 -13.52 4.19 1.77
CA GLU A 42 -12.40 4.91 2.34
C GLU A 42 -11.11 4.09 2.13
N PRO A 43 -10.09 4.65 1.46
CA PRO A 43 -8.87 3.93 1.15
C PRO A 43 -8.08 3.66 2.42
N VAL A 44 -7.62 2.41 2.59
CA VAL A 44 -6.90 1.94 3.79
C VAL A 44 -5.45 1.63 3.48
N THR A 45 -5.18 0.95 2.36
CA THR A 45 -3.82 0.51 2.03
C THR A 45 -3.67 0.38 0.52
N LEU A 46 -2.50 0.76 0.01
CA LEU A 46 -2.09 0.53 -1.37
C LEU A 46 -0.96 -0.50 -1.38
N LYS A 47 -1.16 -1.59 -2.12
CA LYS A 47 -0.11 -2.55 -2.45
C LYS A 47 0.35 -2.30 -3.88
N ILE A 48 1.65 -2.19 -4.07
CA ILE A 48 2.30 -2.00 -5.37
C ILE A 48 3.09 -3.28 -5.68
N SER A 49 2.91 -3.82 -6.86
CA SER A 49 3.67 -4.99 -7.33
C SER A 49 4.21 -4.72 -8.72
N LEU A 50 5.50 -4.94 -8.92
CA LEU A 50 6.16 -4.81 -10.21
C LEU A 50 6.44 -6.20 -10.77
N GLU A 51 5.90 -6.52 -11.93
CA GLU A 51 6.11 -7.80 -12.62
C GLU A 51 6.20 -7.56 -14.13
N ALA A 52 7.26 -8.07 -14.76
CA ALA A 52 7.49 -7.98 -16.21
C ALA A 52 7.30 -6.56 -16.79
N GLY A 53 7.78 -5.53 -16.09
CA GLY A 53 7.68 -4.12 -16.52
C GLY A 53 6.31 -3.47 -16.31
N ARG A 54 5.38 -4.14 -15.63
CA ARG A 54 4.05 -3.61 -15.28
C ARG A 54 3.89 -3.45 -13.78
N PHE A 55 3.27 -2.36 -13.38
CA PHE A 55 2.86 -2.10 -12.01
C PHE A 55 1.42 -2.56 -11.82
N THR A 56 1.21 -3.57 -10.99
CA THR A 56 -0.12 -3.91 -10.46
C THR A 56 -0.30 -3.19 -9.14
N LEU A 57 -1.21 -2.23 -9.13
CA LEU A 57 -1.64 -1.51 -7.96
C LEU A 57 -2.92 -2.15 -7.42
N THR A 58 -2.92 -2.42 -6.12
CA THR A 58 -4.06 -2.99 -5.41
C THR A 58 -4.43 -2.06 -4.27
N LEU A 59 -5.56 -1.39 -4.40
CA LEU A 59 -6.14 -0.57 -3.36
C LEU A 59 -7.06 -1.43 -2.50
N TYR A 60 -6.85 -1.40 -1.18
CA TYR A 60 -7.76 -1.93 -0.19
C TYR A 60 -8.52 -0.77 0.44
N ALA A 61 -9.84 -0.83 0.44
CA ALA A 61 -10.69 0.22 1.02
C ALA A 61 -11.81 -0.37 1.88
N ARG A 62 -12.17 0.31 2.96
CA ARG A 62 -13.33 -0.06 3.79
C ARG A 62 -14.61 0.54 3.20
N ASP A 63 -15.71 -0.20 3.27
CA ASP A 63 -17.03 0.36 2.97
C ASP A 63 -17.49 1.18 4.19
N ARG A 64 -17.83 2.46 3.99
CA ARG A 64 -18.24 3.40 5.04
C ARG A 64 -19.57 3.02 5.67
N LEU A 65 -20.40 2.23 4.98
CA LEU A 65 -21.67 1.72 5.50
C LEU A 65 -21.48 0.54 6.46
N GLN A 66 -20.30 -0.08 6.47
CA GLN A 66 -19.99 -1.09 7.47
C GLN A 66 -19.66 -0.40 8.79
N ALA A 67 -20.29 -0.87 9.88
CA ALA A 67 -20.01 -0.36 11.21
C ALA A 67 -18.50 -0.44 11.49
N PRO A 68 -17.87 0.62 12.01
CA PRO A 68 -16.46 0.57 12.40
C PRO A 68 -16.27 -0.58 13.42
N PRO A 69 -15.13 -1.30 13.38
CA PRO A 69 -14.90 -2.39 14.31
C PRO A 69 -15.04 -1.85 15.75
N PRO A 70 -15.89 -2.46 16.59
CA PRO A 70 -16.27 -1.89 17.89
C PRO A 70 -15.15 -1.89 18.94
N ASN A 71 -13.93 -2.33 18.61
CA ASN A 71 -12.77 -2.29 19.50
C ASN A 71 -11.46 -2.54 18.72
N PRO A 72 -10.30 -1.99 19.16
CA PRO A 72 -8.98 -2.34 18.61
C PRO A 72 -8.54 -3.75 18.98
N SER A 73 -9.20 -4.40 19.95
CA SER A 73 -8.94 -5.76 20.39
C SER A 73 -9.73 -6.80 19.56
N GLY A 74 -9.20 -7.15 18.39
CA GLY A 74 -9.41 -8.49 17.81
C GLY A 74 -10.45 -8.64 16.69
N LYS A 75 -11.21 -7.61 16.31
CA LYS A 75 -12.07 -7.67 15.11
C LYS A 75 -11.28 -7.24 13.87
N LYS A 76 -11.19 -8.14 12.89
CA LYS A 76 -10.54 -7.87 11.59
C LYS A 76 -11.29 -6.75 10.87
N LEU A 77 -10.55 -5.76 10.35
CA LEU A 77 -11.12 -4.76 9.45
C LEU A 77 -11.46 -5.43 8.11
N LEU A 78 -12.74 -5.40 7.73
CA LEU A 78 -13.18 -5.88 6.42
C LEU A 78 -12.87 -4.81 5.36
N VAL A 79 -12.19 -5.23 4.29
CA VAL A 79 -11.80 -4.36 3.18
C VAL A 79 -12.18 -4.99 1.85
N GLN A 80 -12.52 -4.15 0.87
CA GLN A 80 -12.69 -4.51 -0.52
C GLN A 80 -11.42 -4.21 -1.31
N LYS A 81 -11.17 -5.00 -2.36
CA LYS A 81 -9.96 -4.95 -3.18
C LYS A 81 -10.28 -4.37 -4.56
N PHE A 82 -9.60 -3.29 -4.93
CA PHE A 82 -9.66 -2.66 -6.24
C PHE A 82 -8.30 -2.81 -6.91
N LYS A 83 -8.27 -3.18 -8.20
CA LYS A 83 -7.03 -3.42 -8.93
C LYS A 83 -6.91 -2.49 -10.13
N LEU A 84 -5.70 -2.00 -10.34
CA LEU A 84 -5.31 -1.20 -11.48
C LEU A 84 -3.96 -1.70 -11.99
N VAL A 85 -3.82 -1.89 -13.30
CA VAL A 85 -2.55 -2.29 -13.93
C VAL A 85 -2.06 -1.14 -14.77
N LEU A 86 -0.84 -0.68 -14.52
CA LEU A 86 -0.19 0.44 -15.19
C LEU A 86 1.14 0.01 -15.79
N THR A 87 1.54 0.67 -16.87
CA THR A 87 2.94 0.68 -17.31
C THR A 87 3.78 1.56 -16.38
N ALA A 88 5.10 1.48 -16.46
CA ALA A 88 5.99 2.38 -15.71
C ALA A 88 5.71 3.86 -16.02
N ASP A 89 5.52 4.20 -17.29
CA ASP A 89 5.19 5.56 -17.73
C ASP A 89 3.85 6.06 -17.21
N ALA A 90 2.83 5.20 -17.14
CA ALA A 90 1.55 5.57 -16.58
C ALA A 90 1.63 5.71 -15.06
N PHE A 91 2.42 4.86 -14.39
CA PHE A 91 2.65 4.94 -12.95
C PHE A 91 3.36 6.24 -12.56
N SER A 92 4.43 6.62 -13.26
CA SER A 92 5.21 7.83 -12.96
C SER A 92 4.40 9.12 -13.09
N ARG A 93 3.37 9.16 -13.95
CA ARG A 93 2.44 10.28 -14.08
C ARG A 93 1.56 10.54 -12.85
N HIS A 94 1.57 9.65 -11.86
CA HIS A 94 0.83 9.82 -10.61
C HIS A 94 1.75 10.08 -9.41
N ILE A 95 3.05 9.82 -9.54
CA ILE A 95 3.99 9.70 -8.42
C ILE A 95 5.10 10.72 -8.59
N SER A 96 5.26 11.60 -7.60
CA SER A 96 6.35 12.58 -7.58
C SER A 96 7.64 12.01 -6.99
N ARG A 97 7.52 11.06 -6.05
CA ARG A 97 8.65 10.37 -5.44
C ARG A 97 8.26 8.96 -5.02
N PHE A 98 9.12 8.00 -5.32
CA PHE A 98 9.05 6.64 -4.78
C PHE A 98 10.43 6.27 -4.22
N ALA A 99 10.47 5.85 -2.97
CA ALA A 99 11.68 5.40 -2.31
C ALA A 99 11.41 4.10 -1.57
N VAL A 100 12.39 3.20 -1.58
CA VAL A 100 12.34 1.93 -0.83
C VAL A 100 13.66 1.75 -0.11
N ALA A 101 13.58 1.33 1.16
CA ALA A 101 14.72 0.89 1.95
C ALA A 101 14.45 -0.57 2.34
N LEU A 102 15.38 -1.45 2.01
CA LEU A 102 15.27 -2.90 2.25
C LEU A 102 16.29 -3.32 3.29
N SER A 103 15.85 -4.10 4.28
CA SER A 103 16.70 -4.74 5.29
C SER A 103 16.96 -6.19 4.92
N ASN A 104 18.17 -6.65 5.24
CA ASN A 104 18.49 -8.07 5.29
C ASN A 104 18.13 -8.73 6.63
N GLU A 105 17.42 -8.00 7.51
CA GLU A 105 16.97 -8.40 8.84
C GLU A 105 18.07 -8.70 9.86
N LYS A 106 19.35 -8.62 9.46
CA LYS A 106 20.48 -8.83 10.36
C LYS A 106 20.73 -7.64 11.28
N PHE A 107 20.23 -6.47 10.91
CA PHE A 107 20.42 -5.22 11.62
C PHE A 107 19.11 -4.44 11.70
N ASN A 108 18.85 -3.79 12.83
CA ASN A 108 17.69 -2.93 13.02
C ASN A 108 17.93 -1.58 12.35
N ILE A 109 17.19 -1.27 11.27
CA ILE A 109 17.36 0.00 10.54
C ILE A 109 17.01 1.20 11.44
N GLU A 110 16.10 1.03 12.41
CA GLU A 110 15.67 2.10 13.33
C GLU A 110 16.78 2.52 14.31
N GLU A 111 17.81 1.69 14.48
CA GLU A 111 18.97 1.94 15.33
C GLU A 111 20.19 2.43 14.53
N MET A 112 20.06 2.64 13.21
CA MET A 112 21.15 3.11 12.36
C MET A 112 21.27 4.63 12.37
N GLU A 113 22.47 5.14 12.61
CA GLU A 113 22.82 6.54 12.42
C GLU A 113 23.69 6.69 11.16
N VAL A 114 23.34 7.65 10.30
CA VAL A 114 24.08 7.92 9.06
C VAL A 114 25.15 8.97 9.34
N ILE A 115 26.42 8.63 9.15
CA ILE A 115 27.54 9.57 9.23
C ILE A 115 27.74 10.21 7.84
N PRO A 116 27.80 11.55 7.72
CA PRO A 116 28.04 12.20 6.43
C PRO A 116 29.45 11.91 5.90
N SER A 117 29.57 11.83 4.57
CA SER A 117 30.84 11.69 3.85
C SER A 117 31.53 13.04 3.66
#